data_AF-A0A2Z6R2Q8-F1
#
_entry.id   AF-A0A2Z6R2Q8-F1
#
_cell.length_a   1.000
_cell.length_b   1.000
_cell.length_c   1.000
_cell.angle_alpha   90.00
_cell.angle_beta   90.00
_cell.angle_gamma   90.00
#
_symmetry.space_group_name_H-M   'P 1'
#
loop_
_entity.id
_entity.type
_entity.pdbx_description
1 polymer ?
#
loop_
_entity_poly.entity_id
_entity_poly.type
_entity_poly.pdbx_seq_one_letter_code
_entity_poly.pdbx_strand_id
1 'polypeptide(L)'
;MKFNILMLLCNVNWTIDPYDNGSSFILSETGKSVKFNGLGEQLTIVDRNNEDPTQRWIITKQFLEFPVFICSSQNPNACATPVEGIFEEGKVIAFLGSPQGPTLRQEWVIHKVA
;
A
#
# COMPACT_ATOMS: atom_id res chain seq x y z
N MET A 1 8.65 0.95 -13.37
CA MET A 1 7.72 0.02 -14.06
C MET A 1 6.31 0.37 -13.58
N LYS A 2 5.31 0.48 -14.46
CA LYS A 2 3.93 0.82 -14.05
C LYS A 2 3.16 -0.45 -13.69
N PHE A 3 2.42 -0.44 -12.60
CA PHE A 3 1.61 -1.58 -12.15
C PHE A 3 0.14 -1.16 -12.01
N ASN A 4 -0.76 -2.12 -12.11
CA ASN A 4 -2.13 -2.04 -11.64
C ASN A 4 -2.13 -2.63 -10.25
N ILE A 5 -2.07 -1.77 -9.24
CA ILE A 5 -2.57 -2.20 -7.95
C ILE A 5 -4.08 -2.11 -8.11
N LEU A 6 -4.74 -3.26 -8.30
CA LEU A 6 -6.19 -3.33 -8.27
C LEU A 6 -6.63 -3.10 -6.82
N MET A 7 -6.60 -1.84 -6.40
CA MET A 7 -7.10 -1.37 -5.12
C MET A 7 -8.39 -0.61 -5.37
N LEU A 8 -9.39 -0.92 -4.55
CA LEU A 8 -10.76 -0.42 -4.52
C LEU A 8 -10.87 1.08 -4.17
N LEU A 9 -10.06 1.92 -4.80
CA LEU A 9 -10.13 3.39 -4.79
C LEU A 9 -10.15 3.86 -6.24
N CYS A 10 -11.24 3.52 -6.96
CA CYS A 10 -11.41 3.74 -8.40
C CYS A 10 -10.38 2.98 -9.27
N ASN A 11 -10.71 2.74 -10.54
CA ASN A 11 -9.83 2.07 -11.52
C ASN A 11 -8.55 2.88 -11.80
N VAL A 12 -7.60 2.89 -10.86
CA VAL A 12 -6.41 3.75 -10.88
C VAL A 12 -5.14 2.91 -11.03
N ASN A 13 -4.32 3.25 -12.03
CA ASN A 13 -3.02 2.63 -12.25
C ASN A 13 -1.96 3.26 -11.32
N TRP A 14 -1.35 2.47 -10.45
CA TRP A 14 -0.33 2.92 -9.51
C TRP A 14 1.09 2.53 -9.95
N THR A 15 2.02 3.46 -9.87
CA THR A 15 3.45 3.18 -10.09
C THR A 15 4.10 2.81 -8.77
N ILE A 16 4.87 1.72 -8.77
CA ILE A 16 5.66 1.26 -7.64
C ILE A 16 7.11 1.63 -7.94
N ASP A 17 7.56 2.73 -7.34
CA ASP A 17 8.90 3.26 -7.56
C ASP A 17 9.83 2.79 -6.43
N PRO A 18 10.98 2.16 -6.75
CA PRO A 18 11.93 1.74 -5.72
C PRO A 18 12.54 2.96 -5.03
N TYR A 19 12.75 2.81 -3.71
CA TYR A 19 13.38 3.78 -2.83
C TYR A 19 14.43 3.05 -1.97
N ASP A 20 15.43 3.77 -1.43
CA ASP A 20 16.51 3.22 -0.61
C ASP A 20 17.11 1.91 -1.18
N ASN A 21 17.60 1.96 -2.43
CA ASN A 21 18.17 0.81 -3.16
C ASN A 21 17.22 -0.40 -3.30
N GLY A 22 15.91 -0.17 -3.25
CA GLY A 22 14.89 -1.21 -3.39
C GLY A 22 14.49 -1.89 -2.09
N SER A 23 14.94 -1.37 -0.94
CA SER A 23 14.49 -1.84 0.38
C SER A 23 13.10 -1.31 0.75
N SER A 24 12.69 -0.20 0.15
CA SER A 24 11.34 0.37 0.27
C SER A 24 10.85 0.89 -1.09
N PHE A 25 9.58 1.29 -1.14
CA PHE A 25 8.89 1.68 -2.36
C PHE A 25 7.97 2.87 -2.10
N ILE A 26 7.80 3.72 -3.11
CA ILE A 26 6.76 4.74 -3.15
C ILE A 26 5.64 4.24 -4.06
N LEU A 27 4.41 4.21 -3.55
CA LEU A 27 3.20 3.96 -4.33
C LEU A 27 2.67 5.30 -4.85
N SER A 28 2.69 5.52 -6.16
CA SER A 28 2.40 6.84 -6.73
C SER A 28 1.49 6.84 -7.97
N GLU A 29 0.78 7.95 -8.19
CA GLU A 29 -0.05 8.21 -9.36
C GLU A 29 -0.01 9.71 -9.68
N THR A 30 0.40 10.10 -10.89
CA THR A 30 0.31 11.49 -11.40
C THR A 30 0.66 12.59 -10.38
N GLY A 31 1.87 12.51 -9.79
CA GLY A 31 2.35 13.50 -8.81
C GLY A 31 1.82 13.32 -7.38
N LYS A 32 1.04 12.27 -7.12
CA LYS A 32 0.54 11.91 -5.79
C LYS A 32 1.17 10.61 -5.27
N SER A 33 1.10 10.40 -3.97
CA SER A 33 1.60 9.20 -3.29
C SER A 33 0.69 8.78 -2.14
N VAL A 34 0.79 7.51 -1.74
CA VAL A 34 0.06 6.96 -0.58
C VAL A 34 0.85 7.22 0.70
N LYS A 35 0.18 7.82 1.69
CA LYS A 35 0.76 8.17 2.99
C LYS A 35 0.20 7.31 4.13
N PHE A 36 1.11 6.84 4.98
CA PHE A 36 0.81 6.25 6.28
C PHE A 36 0.53 7.33 7.33
N ASN A 37 -0.66 7.33 7.93
CA ASN A 37 -1.06 8.34 8.92
C ASN A 37 -0.98 7.86 10.37
N GLY A 38 -0.67 6.58 10.61
CA GLY A 38 -0.69 5.97 11.92
C GLY A 38 -1.38 4.61 11.91
N LEU A 39 -1.25 3.87 13.02
CA LEU A 39 -1.89 2.58 13.18
C LEU A 39 -3.40 2.77 13.43
N GLY A 40 -4.24 2.02 12.71
CA GLY A 40 -5.70 2.15 12.73
C GLY A 40 -6.24 3.30 11.87
N GLU A 41 -5.36 4.20 11.42
CA GLU A 41 -5.71 5.37 10.65
C GLU A 41 -5.87 5.07 9.16
N GLN A 42 -6.77 5.80 8.51
CA GLN A 42 -6.98 5.73 7.08
C GLN A 42 -5.75 6.22 6.31
N LEU A 43 -5.38 5.51 5.25
CA LEU A 43 -4.35 5.94 4.31
C LEU A 43 -4.86 7.13 3.50
N THR A 44 -4.01 8.13 3.29
CA THR A 44 -4.36 9.30 2.48
C THR A 44 -3.49 9.39 1.24
N ILE A 45 -4.01 10.07 0.23
CA ILE A 45 -3.26 10.41 -0.97
C ILE A 45 -2.76 11.84 -0.81
N VAL A 46 -1.45 12.03 -0.87
CA VAL A 46 -0.77 13.34 -0.67
C VAL A 46 0.09 13.68 -1.88
N ASP A 47 0.62 14.91 -1.91
CA ASP A 47 1.58 15.33 -2.94
C ASP A 47 2.89 14.54 -2.78
N ARG A 48 3.32 13.91 -3.86
CA ARG A 48 4.57 13.15 -3.93
C ARG A 48 5.80 14.05 -3.80
N ASN A 49 5.73 15.30 -4.23
CA ASN A 49 6.88 16.22 -4.24
C ASN A 49 7.34 16.60 -2.83
N ASN A 50 6.46 16.45 -1.84
CA ASN A 50 6.79 16.60 -0.43
C ASN A 50 6.95 15.21 0.21
N GLU A 51 7.78 14.36 -0.41
CA GLU A 51 8.03 13.01 0.09
C GLU A 51 8.62 13.06 1.50
N ASP A 52 8.04 12.26 2.39
CA ASP A 52 8.57 12.04 3.73
C ASP A 52 8.54 10.53 4.04
N PRO A 53 9.20 10.07 5.11
CA PRO A 53 9.30 8.65 5.43
C PRO A 53 7.96 7.91 5.59
N THR A 54 6.86 8.61 5.88
CA THR A 54 5.51 8.04 5.95
C THR A 54 4.90 7.67 4.60
N GLN A 55 5.51 8.09 3.49
CA GLN A 55 5.08 7.72 2.13
C GLN A 55 5.81 6.47 1.59
N ARG A 56 6.71 5.88 2.39
CA ARG A 56 7.55 4.73 2.02
C ARG A 56 6.98 3.43 2.55
N TRP A 57 6.91 2.44 1.68
CA TRP A 57 6.28 1.15 1.90
C TRP A 57 7.26 0.00 1.67
N ILE A 58 7.12 -1.07 2.44
CA ILE A 58 7.80 -2.35 2.29
C ILE A 58 6.80 -3.29 1.64
N ILE A 59 7.19 -3.91 0.53
CA ILE A 59 6.36 -4.88 -0.18
C ILE A 59 6.99 -6.25 0.00
N THR A 60 6.26 -7.19 0.61
CA THR A 60 6.80 -8.52 0.90
C THR A 60 6.78 -9.41 -0.35
N LYS A 61 7.93 -10.04 -0.61
CA LYS A 61 8.23 -10.96 -1.73
C LYS A 61 8.18 -10.34 -3.14
N GLN A 62 9.08 -10.87 -3.97
CA GLN A 62 9.38 -10.40 -5.31
C GLN A 62 8.13 -10.45 -6.18
N PHE A 63 7.85 -9.31 -6.81
CA PHE A 63 6.73 -9.05 -7.68
C PHE A 63 6.49 -10.21 -8.66
N LEU A 64 5.20 -10.53 -8.82
CA LEU A 64 4.57 -11.42 -9.81
C LEU A 64 4.16 -12.78 -9.21
N GLU A 65 2.85 -13.07 -9.32
CA GLU A 65 2.15 -14.35 -9.09
C GLU A 65 1.67 -14.72 -7.68
N PHE A 66 2.06 -13.98 -6.63
CA PHE A 66 1.57 -14.23 -5.27
C PHE A 66 0.96 -12.99 -4.60
N PRO A 67 0.00 -13.15 -3.68
CA PRO A 67 -0.44 -12.06 -2.83
C PRO A 67 0.73 -11.50 -2.02
N VAL A 68 0.80 -10.18 -1.91
CA VAL A 68 1.85 -9.45 -1.20
C VAL A 68 1.27 -8.68 -0.02
N PHE A 69 2.10 -8.39 0.96
CA PHE A 69 1.78 -7.43 2.01
C PHE A 69 2.45 -6.10 1.68
N ILE A 70 1.70 -5.01 1.86
CA ILE A 70 2.18 -3.64 1.68
C ILE A 70 2.20 -3.00 3.05
N CYS A 71 3.39 -2.86 3.65
CA CYS A 71 3.56 -2.43 5.04
C CYS A 71 4.32 -1.11 5.13
N SER A 72 4.05 -0.29 6.14
CA SER A 72 4.72 1.00 6.31
C SER A 72 6.19 0.80 6.65
N SER A 73 7.09 1.58 6.06
CA SER A 73 8.50 1.58 6.48
C SER A 73 8.70 2.12 7.90
N GLN A 74 7.78 2.97 8.37
CA GLN A 74 7.81 3.57 9.71
C GLN A 74 7.39 2.58 10.79
N ASN A 75 6.55 1.60 10.43
CA ASN A 75 6.15 0.52 11.29
C ASN A 75 5.94 -0.74 10.43
N PRO A 76 6.96 -1.60 10.29
CA PRO A 76 6.90 -2.76 9.40
C PRO A 76 5.80 -3.77 9.71
N ASN A 77 5.22 -3.73 10.92
CA ASN A 77 4.09 -4.57 11.31
C ASN A 77 2.73 -3.95 10.93
N ALA A 78 2.69 -2.69 10.48
CA ALA A 78 1.46 -2.01 10.08
C ALA A 78 1.29 -2.06 8.56
N CYS A 79 0.30 -2.81 8.09
CA CYS A 79 0.08 -3.09 6.68
C CYS A 79 -1.26 -2.54 6.17
N ALA A 80 -1.28 -2.17 4.90
CA ALA A 80 -2.46 -1.69 4.21
C ALA A 80 -3.56 -2.76 4.29
N THR A 81 -4.71 -2.36 4.83
CA THR A 81 -5.82 -3.24 5.15
C THR A 81 -7.11 -2.60 4.65
N PRO A 82 -7.86 -3.25 3.74
CA PRO A 82 -9.18 -2.78 3.34
C PRO A 82 -10.14 -2.93 4.52
N VAL A 83 -11.00 -1.93 4.71
CA VAL A 83 -12.10 -2.01 5.67
C VAL A 83 -13.37 -2.44 4.92
N GLU A 84 -14.00 -3.52 5.36
CA GLU A 84 -15.23 -4.03 4.77
C GLU A 84 -16.45 -3.47 5.53
N GLY A 85 -17.37 -2.82 4.82
CA GLY A 85 -18.62 -2.31 5.37
C GLY A 85 -19.43 -1.53 4.34
N ILE A 86 -20.77 -1.57 4.45
CA ILE A 86 -21.73 -0.97 3.50
C ILE A 86 -21.52 0.55 3.35
N PHE A 87 -20.90 1.20 4.35
CA PHE A 87 -20.62 2.64 4.38
C PHE A 87 -19.13 3.00 4.30
N GLU A 88 -18.24 2.00 4.23
CA GLU A 88 -16.79 2.20 4.24
C GLU A 88 -16.09 1.57 3.01
N GLU A 89 -16.86 1.32 1.95
CA GLU A 89 -16.33 0.76 0.69
C GLU A 89 -15.21 1.64 0.14
N GLY A 90 -14.05 1.01 -0.08
CA GLY A 90 -12.83 1.67 -0.57
C GLY A 90 -11.95 2.31 0.49
N LYS A 91 -12.33 2.29 1.78
CA LYS A 91 -11.45 2.74 2.86
C LYS A 91 -10.33 1.72 3.08
N VAL A 92 -9.09 2.22 3.10
CA VAL A 92 -7.89 1.43 3.46
C VAL A 92 -7.24 2.07 4.67
N ILE A 93 -6.96 1.27 5.69
CA ILE A 93 -6.25 1.68 6.91
C ILE A 93 -4.90 0.98 6.99
N ALA A 94 -3.99 1.49 7.83
CA ALA A 94 -2.83 0.70 8.23
C ALA A 94 -3.12 -0.03 9.54
N PHE A 95 -3.13 -1.36 9.52
CA PHE A 95 -3.43 -2.15 10.69
C PHE A 95 -2.33 -3.17 10.99
N LEU A 96 -2.23 -3.61 12.24
CA LEU A 96 -1.22 -4.60 12.62
C LEU A 96 -1.50 -5.89 11.83
N GLY A 97 -0.54 -6.26 10.98
CA GLY A 97 -0.53 -7.50 10.24
C GLY A 97 0.57 -8.41 10.78
N SER A 98 0.21 -9.68 10.95
CA SER A 98 1.15 -10.75 11.23
C SER A 98 0.84 -11.91 10.27
N PRO A 99 1.85 -12.63 9.74
CA PRO A 99 1.61 -13.92 9.10
C PRO A 99 1.00 -14.97 10.06
N GLN A 100 0.87 -14.66 11.35
CA GLN A 100 0.39 -15.56 12.42
C GLN A 100 -0.83 -15.01 13.20
N GLY A 101 -1.51 -13.96 12.72
CA GLY A 101 -2.65 -13.32 13.42
C GLY A 101 -3.99 -13.46 12.68
N PRO A 102 -5.15 -13.34 13.37
CA PRO A 102 -6.45 -13.58 12.78
C PRO A 102 -6.89 -12.47 11.79
N THR A 103 -7.06 -12.87 10.54
CA THR A 103 -8.21 -12.52 9.65
C THR A 103 -8.51 -11.04 9.36
N LEU A 104 -7.54 -10.29 8.84
CA LEU A 104 -7.84 -9.14 7.97
C LEU A 104 -7.27 -9.42 6.57
N ARG A 105 -8.01 -9.06 5.52
CA ARG A 105 -7.58 -9.24 4.11
C ARG A 105 -6.45 -8.27 3.76
N GLN A 106 -5.25 -8.52 4.27
CA GLN A 106 -4.06 -7.67 4.06
C GLN A 106 -3.20 -8.11 2.87
N GLU A 107 -3.61 -9.19 2.23
CA GLU A 107 -2.99 -9.74 1.04
C GLU A 107 -3.50 -9.01 -0.20
N TRP A 108 -2.59 -8.39 -0.93
CA TRP A 108 -2.86 -7.61 -2.13
C TRP A 108 -2.34 -8.33 -3.37
N VAL A 109 -3.14 -8.34 -4.43
CA VAL A 109 -2.71 -8.84 -5.75
C VAL A 109 -2.32 -7.65 -6.61
N ILE A 110 -1.09 -7.62 -7.09
CA ILE A 110 -0.57 -6.58 -7.98
C ILE A 110 -0.53 -7.13 -9.40
N HIS A 111 -1.34 -6.57 -10.29
CA HIS A 111 -1.36 -6.92 -11.70
C HIS A 111 -0.45 -5.98 -12.46
N LYS A 112 0.47 -6.46 -13.30
CA LYS A 112 1.26 -5.56 -14.15
C LYS A 112 0.39 -5.03 -15.31
N VAL A 113 0.48 -3.74 -15.62
CA VAL A 113 -0.19 -3.15 -16.81
C VAL A 113 0.81 -3.10 -17.96
N ALA A 114 0.32 -3.34 -19.17
CA ALA A 114 1.08 -3.16 -20.41
C ALA A 114 1.30 -1.67 -20.72
#